data_AF-A0A7Y7Y9R7-F1
#
_entry.id   AF-A0A7Y7Y9R7-F1
#
_cell.length_a   1.000
_cell.length_b   1.000
_cell.length_c   1.000
_cell.angle_alpha   90.00
_cell.angle_beta   90.00
_cell.angle_gamma   90.00
#
_symmetry.space_group_name_H-M   'P 1'
#
loop_
_entity.id
_entity.type
_entity.pdbx_description
1 polymer ?
#
loop_
_entity_poly.entity_id
_entity_poly.type
_entity_poly.pdbx_seq_one_letter_code
_entity_poly.pdbx_strand_id
1 'polypeptide(L)'
;MTVACVGGTQAATATDNAPPIGVRAIEGSLRDLAHVLGQSRGAPLDNATRQRIVAAAQAFQAALKIDGGARANLDTDAKNIIASLSDGSFSADGSLNALHRDAKGSVLFVGKWNPGTLQGTPIPGPVGTHLNQTSEGDCVGISVVKAFSNTRVGEAILHKTVTGNPDGSFTISLPGDPTTVYHLSGSDLDQYGTGDPSAAALVGAMFQYFHMDPKKGALPTNKVMELLAGHFGEHQRLADRDTSAQGIVDFLTRHAADVGSRTAMVFGGKPSRGGDWTQGDGHAFAVIRIDPAAGLVTYTNPWNEGTTRTLAIAELARQAAGTSADFETITFR
;
A
#
# COMPACT_ATOMS: atom_id res chain seq x y z
N MET A 1 -6.97 52.91 -39.34
CA MET A 1 -7.38 52.61 -37.95
C MET A 1 -7.85 51.17 -37.95
N THR A 2 -6.98 50.26 -37.52
CA THR A 2 -7.20 48.81 -37.61
C THR A 2 -7.21 48.29 -36.17
N VAL A 3 -8.38 47.86 -35.69
CA VAL A 3 -8.54 47.32 -34.34
C VAL A 3 -8.24 45.82 -34.41
N ALA A 4 -7.15 45.41 -33.77
CA ALA A 4 -6.80 44.02 -33.56
C ALA A 4 -7.55 43.48 -32.34
N CYS A 5 -8.49 42.55 -32.56
CA CYS A 5 -9.08 41.75 -31.48
C CYS A 5 -8.15 40.59 -31.15
N VAL A 6 -7.46 40.68 -30.02
CA VAL A 6 -6.69 39.58 -29.44
C VAL A 6 -7.68 38.65 -28.74
N GLY A 7 -8.06 37.56 -29.41
CA GLY A 7 -8.84 36.47 -28.83
C GLY A 7 -7.93 35.60 -27.96
N GLY A 8 -7.93 35.83 -26.65
CA GLY A 8 -7.30 34.94 -25.69
C GLY A 8 -8.11 33.65 -25.55
N THR A 9 -7.58 32.54 -26.07
CA THR A 9 -8.04 31.21 -25.70
C THR A 9 -7.62 30.93 -24.25
N GLN A 10 -8.56 31.09 -23.31
CA GLN A 10 -8.43 30.48 -22.00
C GLN A 10 -8.47 28.96 -22.19
N ALA A 11 -7.30 28.32 -22.11
CA ALA A 11 -7.21 26.89 -21.90
C ALA A 11 -7.86 26.61 -20.54
N ALA A 12 -9.04 25.98 -20.57
CA ALA A 12 -9.63 25.39 -19.39
C ALA A 12 -8.68 24.29 -18.91
N THR A 13 -7.96 24.56 -17.81
CA THR A 13 -7.26 23.53 -17.05
C THR A 13 -8.33 22.57 -16.55
N ALA A 14 -8.46 21.42 -17.20
CA ALA A 14 -9.20 20.28 -16.67
C ALA A 14 -8.49 19.86 -15.37
N THR A 15 -9.02 20.30 -14.23
CA THR A 15 -8.66 19.71 -12.95
C THR A 15 -9.21 18.29 -12.95
N ASP A 16 -8.32 17.31 -12.80
CA ASP A 16 -8.62 15.90 -12.51
C ASP A 16 -9.54 15.81 -11.28
N ASN A 17 -10.86 15.88 -11.53
CA ASN A 17 -11.92 15.72 -10.54
C ASN A 17 -12.47 14.30 -10.54
N ALA A 18 -11.66 13.29 -10.90
CA ALA A 18 -12.04 11.92 -10.65
C ALA A 18 -12.17 11.72 -9.13
N PRO A 19 -13.26 11.09 -8.64
CA PRO A 19 -13.39 10.81 -7.22
C PRO A 19 -12.16 10.04 -6.73
N PRO A 20 -11.59 10.38 -5.56
CA PRO A 20 -10.44 9.67 -5.05
C PRO A 20 -10.76 8.18 -4.94
N ILE A 21 -9.84 7.34 -5.39
CA ILE A 21 -9.89 5.88 -5.26
C ILE A 21 -8.78 5.41 -4.31
N GLY A 22 -8.95 4.24 -3.70
CA GLY A 22 -7.96 3.66 -2.78
C GLY A 22 -7.80 4.43 -1.46
N VAL A 23 -6.59 4.42 -0.90
CA VAL A 23 -6.25 5.01 0.42
C VAL A 23 -6.68 6.46 0.59
N ARG A 24 -6.62 7.31 -0.45
CA ARG A 24 -7.06 8.70 -0.34
C ARG A 24 -8.57 8.83 -0.14
N ALA A 25 -9.34 7.93 -0.73
CA ALA A 25 -10.79 7.88 -0.51
C ALA A 25 -11.07 7.55 0.96
N ILE A 26 -10.31 6.60 1.51
CA ILE A 26 -10.38 6.19 2.91
C ILE A 26 -9.96 7.35 3.83
N GLU A 27 -8.85 8.02 3.54
CA GLU A 27 -8.36 9.16 4.31
C GLU A 27 -9.35 10.33 4.29
N GLY A 28 -9.85 10.70 3.10
CA GLY A 28 -10.81 11.78 2.93
C GLY A 28 -12.10 11.50 3.69
N SER A 29 -12.67 10.30 3.52
CA SER A 29 -13.89 9.90 4.23
C SER A 29 -13.70 9.73 5.74
N LEU A 30 -12.53 9.26 6.20
CA LEU A 30 -12.18 9.25 7.63
C LEU A 30 -12.10 10.66 8.20
N ARG A 31 -11.47 11.59 7.48
CA ARG A 31 -11.35 12.99 7.90
C ARG A 31 -12.72 13.67 7.97
N ASP A 32 -13.59 13.42 6.99
CA ASP A 32 -14.95 13.94 6.98
C ASP A 32 -15.77 13.35 8.14
N LEU A 33 -15.68 12.04 8.38
CA LEU A 33 -16.31 11.39 9.53
C LEU A 33 -15.80 11.98 10.85
N ALA A 34 -14.48 12.12 11.01
CA ALA A 34 -13.88 12.70 12.20
C ALA A 34 -14.31 14.17 12.41
N HIS A 35 -14.45 14.94 11.32
CA HIS A 35 -14.94 16.31 11.37
C HIS A 35 -16.39 16.37 11.86
N VAL A 36 -17.28 15.54 11.29
CA VAL A 36 -18.69 15.48 11.69
C VAL A 36 -18.85 15.02 13.15
N LEU A 37 -18.09 14.00 13.56
CA LEU A 37 -18.05 13.57 14.97
C LEU A 37 -17.56 14.68 15.89
N GLY A 38 -16.51 15.41 15.49
CA GLY A 38 -15.95 16.54 16.23
C GLY A 38 -16.96 17.68 16.43
N GLN A 39 -17.76 18.00 15.41
CA GLN A 39 -18.86 18.97 15.50
C GLN A 39 -20.01 18.52 16.42
N SER A 40 -20.12 17.22 16.68
CA SER A 40 -21.19 16.63 17.48
C SER A 40 -20.83 16.49 18.97
N ARG A 41 -19.63 16.93 19.38
CA ARG A 41 -19.17 16.86 20.77
C ARG A 41 -20.00 17.74 21.69
N GLY A 42 -20.45 17.17 22.81
CA GLY A 42 -21.12 17.92 23.89
C GLY A 42 -22.50 18.50 23.54
N ALA A 43 -23.02 18.25 22.34
CA ALA A 43 -24.32 18.73 21.90
C ALA A 43 -25.38 17.62 21.95
N PRO A 44 -26.65 17.93 22.28
CA PRO A 44 -27.75 17.00 22.08
C PRO A 44 -27.86 16.60 20.60
N LEU A 45 -27.95 15.29 20.34
CA LEU A 45 -28.01 14.75 18.97
C LEU A 45 -29.41 14.89 18.38
N ASP A 46 -29.63 15.99 17.67
CA ASP A 46 -30.81 16.17 16.83
C ASP A 46 -30.80 15.24 15.60
N ASN A 47 -31.96 15.12 14.94
CA ASN A 47 -32.12 14.23 13.79
C ASN A 47 -31.19 14.61 12.62
N ALA A 48 -30.95 15.90 12.40
CA ALA A 48 -30.07 16.36 11.34
C ALA A 48 -28.61 15.95 11.57
N THR A 49 -28.13 16.04 12.82
CA THR A 49 -26.78 15.62 13.20
C THR A 49 -26.63 14.10 13.13
N ARG A 50 -27.63 13.34 13.60
CA ARG A 50 -27.66 11.88 13.43
C ARG A 50 -27.53 11.47 11.96
N GLN A 51 -28.31 12.10 11.08
CA GLN A 51 -28.26 11.82 9.63
C GLN A 51 -26.88 12.13 9.03
N ARG A 52 -26.25 13.24 9.42
CA ARG A 52 -24.90 13.59 8.96
C ARG A 52 -23.86 12.56 9.40
N ILE A 53 -23.90 12.10 10.66
CA ILE A 53 -22.98 11.08 11.16
C ILE A 53 -23.19 9.76 10.41
N VAL A 54 -24.44 9.31 10.23
CA VAL A 54 -24.74 8.08 9.49
C VAL A 54 -24.22 8.17 8.05
N ALA A 55 -24.48 9.27 7.35
CA ALA A 55 -24.01 9.46 5.98
C ALA A 55 -22.48 9.43 5.88
N ALA A 56 -21.78 10.12 6.79
CA ALA A 56 -20.32 10.13 6.82
C ALA A 56 -19.74 8.74 7.15
N ALA A 57 -20.34 8.02 8.11
CA ALA A 57 -19.91 6.67 8.47
C ALA A 57 -20.12 5.69 7.31
N GLN A 58 -21.25 5.76 6.60
CA GLN A 58 -21.52 4.94 5.43
C GLN A 58 -20.58 5.24 4.25
N ALA A 59 -20.24 6.52 4.03
CA ALA A 59 -19.26 6.90 3.03
C ALA A 59 -17.87 6.34 3.34
N PHE A 60 -17.46 6.38 4.62
CA PHE A 60 -16.22 5.77 5.09
C PHE A 60 -16.23 4.24 4.90
N GLN A 61 -17.32 3.56 5.25
CA GLN A 61 -17.46 2.12 4.98
C GLN A 61 -17.39 1.77 3.50
N ALA A 62 -18.01 2.57 2.63
CA ALA A 62 -17.92 2.37 1.19
C ALA A 62 -16.46 2.48 0.70
N ALA A 63 -15.70 3.44 1.22
CA ALA A 63 -14.28 3.57 0.91
C ALA A 63 -13.45 2.37 1.43
N LEU A 64 -13.73 1.89 2.65
CA LEU A 64 -13.06 0.70 3.21
C LEU A 64 -13.38 -0.58 2.42
N LYS A 65 -14.57 -0.69 1.83
CA LYS A 65 -14.95 -1.83 1.00
C LYS A 65 -14.15 -1.88 -0.31
N ILE A 66 -13.78 -0.74 -0.87
CA ILE A 66 -12.94 -0.64 -2.08
C ILE A 66 -11.53 -1.20 -1.81
N ASP A 67 -11.07 -1.17 -0.56
CA ASP A 67 -9.79 -1.73 -0.10
C ASP A 67 -9.87 -3.23 0.25
N GLY A 68 -10.94 -3.93 -0.15
CA GLY A 68 -11.07 -5.37 0.04
C GLY A 68 -11.09 -5.81 1.51
N GLY A 69 -11.55 -4.94 2.42
CA GLY A 69 -11.71 -5.27 3.83
C GLY A 69 -10.40 -5.35 4.64
N ALA A 70 -9.30 -4.77 4.14
CA ALA A 70 -7.99 -4.86 4.79
C ALA A 70 -7.90 -4.13 6.15
N ARG A 71 -8.96 -3.41 6.52
CA ARG A 71 -9.09 -2.58 7.72
C ARG A 71 -10.35 -2.94 8.51
N ALA A 72 -10.51 -4.22 8.83
CA ALA A 72 -11.70 -4.77 9.50
C ALA A 72 -12.07 -4.06 10.81
N ASN A 73 -11.09 -3.60 11.59
CA ASN A 73 -11.32 -2.86 12.83
C ASN A 73 -11.96 -1.48 12.55
N LEU A 74 -11.46 -0.74 11.54
CA LEU A 74 -12.06 0.54 11.14
C LEU A 74 -13.47 0.38 10.57
N ASP A 75 -13.73 -0.70 9.83
CA ASP A 75 -15.09 -1.03 9.38
C ASP A 75 -16.01 -1.36 10.58
N THR A 76 -15.48 -2.09 11.57
CA THR A 76 -16.21 -2.39 12.82
C THR A 76 -16.53 -1.13 13.60
N ASP A 77 -15.57 -0.21 13.74
CA ASP A 77 -15.78 1.07 14.40
C ASP A 77 -16.84 1.92 13.68
N ALA A 78 -16.81 1.96 12.34
CA ALA A 78 -17.84 2.65 11.55
C ALA A 78 -19.24 2.04 11.75
N LYS A 79 -19.35 0.72 11.83
CA LYS A 79 -20.62 0.03 12.16
C LYS A 79 -21.09 0.36 13.58
N ASN A 80 -20.18 0.36 14.54
CA ASN A 80 -20.47 0.67 15.95
C ASN A 80 -20.94 2.12 16.13
N ILE A 81 -20.41 3.06 15.34
CA ILE A 81 -20.91 4.44 15.30
C ILE A 81 -22.38 4.47 14.91
N ILE A 82 -22.77 3.78 13.82
CA ILE A 82 -24.16 3.74 13.34
C ILE A 82 -25.07 3.03 14.35
N ALA A 83 -24.62 1.91 14.92
CA ALA A 83 -25.37 1.15 15.91
C ALA A 83 -25.64 1.97 17.18
N SER A 84 -24.61 2.64 17.71
CA SER A 84 -24.72 3.43 18.95
C SER A 84 -25.63 4.65 18.83
N LEU A 85 -25.80 5.20 17.62
CA LEU A 85 -26.79 6.25 17.35
C LEU A 85 -28.24 5.72 17.49
N SER A 86 -28.45 4.45 17.20
CA SER A 86 -29.77 3.80 17.20
C SER A 86 -30.18 3.34 18.60
N ASP A 87 -29.24 2.85 19.40
CA ASP A 87 -29.50 2.37 20.78
C ASP A 87 -29.36 3.47 21.85
N GLY A 88 -28.89 4.66 21.47
CA GLY A 88 -28.75 5.82 22.37
C GLY A 88 -27.45 5.83 23.20
N SER A 89 -26.54 4.89 22.97
CA SER A 89 -25.24 4.82 23.65
C SER A 89 -24.13 5.67 23.00
N PHE A 90 -24.45 6.38 21.91
CA PHE A 90 -23.47 7.13 21.13
C PHE A 90 -22.64 8.11 21.97
N SER A 91 -21.32 8.08 21.74
CA SER A 91 -20.36 9.03 22.27
C SER A 91 -19.41 9.46 21.17
N ALA A 92 -19.46 10.74 20.77
CA ALA A 92 -18.57 11.29 19.75
C ALA A 92 -17.09 11.11 20.11
N ASP A 93 -16.74 11.29 21.38
CA ASP A 93 -15.37 11.11 21.86
C ASP A 93 -14.96 9.63 21.88
N GLY A 94 -15.86 8.74 22.29
CA GLY A 94 -15.62 7.30 22.23
C GLY A 94 -15.36 6.83 20.79
N SER A 95 -16.17 7.29 19.84
CA SER A 95 -16.02 7.00 18.42
C SER A 95 -14.72 7.54 17.83
N LEU A 96 -14.36 8.79 18.12
CA LEU A 96 -13.10 9.39 17.66
C LEU A 96 -11.88 8.65 18.21
N ASN A 97 -11.91 8.27 19.49
CA ASN A 97 -10.81 7.53 20.10
C ASN A 97 -10.65 6.12 19.51
N ALA A 98 -11.76 5.44 19.21
CA ALA A 98 -11.73 4.13 18.54
C ALA A 98 -11.13 4.24 17.13
N LEU A 99 -11.64 5.17 16.32
CA LEU A 99 -11.12 5.42 14.97
C LEU A 99 -9.62 5.76 14.99
N HIS A 100 -9.17 6.65 15.89
CA HIS A 100 -7.75 6.99 16.01
C HIS A 100 -6.89 5.80 16.45
N ARG A 101 -7.38 4.98 17.39
CA ARG A 101 -6.68 3.77 17.83
C ARG A 101 -6.50 2.78 16.68
N ASP A 102 -7.56 2.54 15.91
CA ASP A 102 -7.57 1.48 14.90
C ASP A 102 -7.02 1.92 13.54
N ALA A 103 -6.92 3.23 13.30
CA ALA A 103 -6.13 3.77 12.19
C ALA A 103 -4.64 3.96 12.55
N LYS A 104 -4.23 3.76 13.82
CA LYS A 104 -2.81 3.71 14.20
C LYS A 104 -2.11 2.56 13.44
N GLY A 105 -1.04 2.87 12.71
CA GLY A 105 -0.37 1.92 11.83
C GLY A 105 -0.99 1.79 10.43
N SER A 106 -1.88 2.73 10.06
CA SER A 106 -2.30 2.98 8.67
C SER A 106 -1.75 4.32 8.21
N VAL A 107 -1.45 4.47 6.92
CA VAL A 107 -0.99 5.72 6.30
C VAL A 107 -2.07 6.81 6.21
N LEU A 108 -3.09 6.78 7.07
CA LEU A 108 -4.27 7.66 6.98
C LEU A 108 -4.08 9.00 7.73
N PHE A 109 -2.98 9.18 8.45
CA PHE A 109 -2.72 10.39 9.26
C PHE A 109 -1.36 11.01 8.97
N VAL A 110 -0.81 10.81 7.78
CA VAL A 110 0.58 11.14 7.51
C VAL A 110 0.79 12.62 7.18
N GLY A 111 1.79 13.22 7.81
CA GLY A 111 2.32 14.52 7.42
C GLY A 111 3.07 14.47 6.08
N LYS A 112 3.59 15.62 5.63
CA LYS A 112 4.42 15.67 4.42
C LYS A 112 5.74 14.93 4.65
N TRP A 113 6.01 13.89 3.85
CA TRP A 113 7.31 13.23 3.84
C TRP A 113 8.40 14.16 3.30
N ASN A 114 9.49 14.30 4.06
CA ASN A 114 10.65 15.08 3.68
C ASN A 114 11.94 14.24 3.84
N PRO A 115 12.34 13.48 2.82
CA PRO A 115 13.57 12.68 2.89
C PRO A 115 14.85 13.52 2.86
N GLY A 116 14.74 14.82 2.51
CA GLY A 116 15.88 15.74 2.44
C GLY A 116 16.54 16.03 3.80
N THR A 117 15.97 15.51 4.90
CA THR A 117 16.51 15.64 6.26
C THR A 117 17.18 14.36 6.76
N LEU A 118 17.23 13.29 5.96
CA LEU A 118 17.93 12.07 6.36
C LEU A 118 19.44 12.31 6.49
N GLN A 119 19.99 11.95 7.63
CA GLN A 119 21.43 11.98 7.88
C GLN A 119 22.12 10.80 7.21
N GLY A 120 23.40 10.94 6.85
CA GLY A 120 24.18 9.90 6.19
C GLY A 120 24.43 10.19 4.71
N THR A 121 24.89 9.17 3.98
CA THR A 121 25.20 9.26 2.55
C THR A 121 24.10 8.60 1.73
N PRO A 122 23.59 9.25 0.66
CA PRO A 122 22.66 8.61 -0.26
C PRO A 122 23.21 7.29 -0.82
N ILE A 123 22.33 6.30 -1.01
CA ILE A 123 22.73 5.00 -1.57
C ILE A 123 23.14 5.16 -3.05
N PRO A 124 24.38 4.77 -3.42
CA PRO A 124 24.94 5.06 -4.75
C PRO A 124 24.48 4.11 -5.86
N GLY A 125 23.91 2.94 -5.51
CA GLY A 125 23.50 1.91 -6.46
C GLY A 125 22.01 1.56 -6.33
N PRO A 126 21.46 0.78 -7.28
CA PRO A 126 20.05 0.38 -7.26
C PRO A 126 19.66 -0.33 -5.97
N VAL A 127 18.45 -0.08 -5.48
CA VAL A 127 17.88 -0.72 -4.29
C VAL A 127 16.78 -1.69 -4.72
N GLY A 128 16.79 -2.90 -4.18
CA GLY A 128 15.75 -3.91 -4.43
C GLY A 128 15.95 -4.67 -5.74
N THR A 129 17.19 -5.06 -6.04
CA THR A 129 17.50 -5.74 -7.32
C THR A 129 18.11 -7.14 -7.18
N HIS A 130 18.51 -7.52 -5.97
CA HIS A 130 19.15 -8.80 -5.64
C HIS A 130 19.06 -9.14 -4.14
N LEU A 131 17.91 -8.88 -3.53
CA LEU A 131 17.59 -9.23 -2.14
C LEU A 131 16.93 -10.62 -2.09
N ASN A 132 17.64 -11.59 -1.52
CA ASN A 132 17.14 -12.95 -1.36
C ASN A 132 16.72 -13.21 0.08
N GLN A 133 15.50 -13.72 0.21
CA GLN A 133 14.90 -14.17 1.45
C GLN A 133 15.73 -15.24 2.16
N THR A 134 15.87 -15.08 3.47
CA THR A 134 16.51 -16.06 4.37
C THR A 134 15.59 -16.53 5.49
N SER A 135 14.48 -15.82 5.72
CA SER A 135 13.51 -16.11 6.77
C SER A 135 12.08 -16.14 6.20
N GLU A 136 11.16 -16.94 6.74
CA GLU A 136 9.81 -17.06 6.16
C GLU A 136 9.03 -15.72 6.13
N GLY A 137 9.33 -14.78 7.03
CA GLY A 137 8.57 -13.55 7.22
C GLY A 137 8.85 -12.39 6.26
N ASP A 138 10.01 -12.36 5.60
CA ASP A 138 10.48 -11.20 4.82
C ASP A 138 9.96 -11.16 3.37
N CYS A 139 9.35 -12.24 2.87
CA CYS A 139 8.91 -12.40 1.47
C CYS A 139 8.10 -11.22 0.94
N VAL A 140 7.21 -10.67 1.77
CA VAL A 140 6.35 -9.52 1.46
C VAL A 140 7.19 -8.26 1.29
N GLY A 141 8.04 -7.93 2.27
CA GLY A 141 8.89 -6.74 2.21
C GLY A 141 9.80 -6.75 0.99
N ILE A 142 10.45 -7.90 0.74
CA ILE A 142 11.35 -8.09 -0.40
C ILE A 142 10.59 -7.92 -1.73
N SER A 143 9.43 -8.56 -1.87
CA SER A 143 8.62 -8.48 -3.09
C SER A 143 8.10 -7.07 -3.35
N VAL A 144 7.69 -6.35 -2.31
CA VAL A 144 7.24 -4.95 -2.44
C VAL A 144 8.40 -4.04 -2.85
N VAL A 145 9.56 -4.17 -2.19
CA VAL A 145 10.75 -3.39 -2.55
C VAL A 145 11.16 -3.67 -4.01
N LYS A 146 11.11 -4.93 -4.45
CA LYS A 146 11.33 -5.29 -5.86
C LYS A 146 10.28 -4.67 -6.79
N ALA A 147 9.00 -4.77 -6.46
CA ALA A 147 7.94 -4.19 -7.30
C ALA A 147 8.13 -2.66 -7.47
N PHE A 148 8.56 -1.97 -6.41
CA PHE A 148 8.87 -0.54 -6.45
C PHE A 148 10.10 -0.24 -7.30
N SER A 149 11.17 -1.03 -7.18
CA SER A 149 12.42 -0.83 -7.92
C SER A 149 12.23 -0.98 -9.44
N ASN A 150 11.21 -1.70 -9.87
CA ASN A 150 10.84 -1.81 -11.29
C ASN A 150 10.07 -0.61 -11.83
N THR A 151 9.80 0.43 -11.03
CA THR A 151 9.11 1.64 -11.48
C THR A 151 9.99 2.85 -11.25
N ARG A 152 9.93 3.86 -12.13
CA ARG A 152 10.78 5.05 -11.99
C ARG A 152 10.50 5.83 -10.70
N VAL A 153 9.23 5.97 -10.34
CA VAL A 153 8.83 6.70 -9.13
C VAL A 153 9.12 5.87 -7.88
N GLY A 154 8.83 4.56 -7.90
CA GLY A 154 9.15 3.66 -6.79
C GLY A 154 10.65 3.58 -6.53
N GLU A 155 11.49 3.45 -7.56
CA GLU A 155 12.95 3.52 -7.46
C GLU A 155 13.39 4.84 -6.81
N ALA A 156 12.87 5.98 -7.28
CA ALA A 156 13.20 7.28 -6.70
C ALA A 156 12.76 7.41 -5.23
N ILE A 157 11.65 6.75 -4.83
CA ILE A 157 11.24 6.65 -3.42
C ILE A 157 12.26 5.82 -2.65
N LEU A 158 12.60 4.62 -3.12
CA LEU A 158 13.55 3.72 -2.43
C LEU A 158 14.88 4.44 -2.14
N HIS A 159 15.46 5.11 -3.14
CA HIS A 159 16.73 5.85 -2.98
C HIS A 159 16.68 6.99 -1.97
N LYS A 160 15.50 7.59 -1.78
CA LYS A 160 15.29 8.69 -0.82
C LYS A 160 14.91 8.19 0.58
N THR A 161 14.51 6.93 0.68
CA THR A 161 14.03 6.34 1.93
C THR A 161 15.18 5.86 2.81
N VAL A 162 16.36 5.60 2.25
CA VAL A 162 17.51 5.03 2.96
C VAL A 162 18.80 5.81 2.68
N THR A 163 19.62 5.97 3.73
CA THR A 163 20.99 6.47 3.67
C THR A 163 21.93 5.54 4.45
N GLY A 164 23.17 5.43 3.98
CA GLY A 164 24.23 4.67 4.66
C GLY A 164 25.05 5.56 5.60
N ASN A 165 25.47 5.01 6.74
CA ASN A 165 26.30 5.69 7.73
C ASN A 165 27.77 5.19 7.66
N PRO A 166 28.75 5.98 8.14
CA PRO A 166 30.17 5.61 8.08
C PRO A 166 30.54 4.34 8.86
N ASP A 167 29.75 3.98 9.87
CA ASP A 167 29.94 2.78 10.71
C ASP A 167 29.34 1.50 10.09
N GLY A 168 28.79 1.60 8.88
CA GLY A 168 28.13 0.48 8.18
C GLY A 168 26.68 0.26 8.60
N SER A 169 26.10 1.12 9.45
CA SER A 169 24.66 1.14 9.73
C SER A 169 23.87 1.93 8.69
N PHE A 170 22.55 1.87 8.77
CA PHE A 170 21.62 2.54 7.86
C PHE A 170 20.62 3.38 8.62
N THR A 171 20.23 4.50 8.01
CA THR A 171 19.15 5.38 8.50
C THR A 171 18.02 5.36 7.47
N ILE A 172 16.78 5.13 7.92
CA ILE A 172 15.61 4.96 7.05
C ILE A 172 14.48 5.90 7.49
N SER A 173 13.80 6.54 6.52
CA SER A 173 12.55 7.28 6.75
C SER A 173 11.51 6.88 5.72
N LEU A 174 10.45 6.22 6.16
CA LEU A 174 9.39 5.67 5.32
C LEU A 174 8.38 6.76 4.93
N PRO A 175 7.90 6.83 3.67
CA PRO A 175 6.92 7.83 3.24
C PRO A 175 5.62 7.82 4.04
N GLY A 176 5.15 6.63 4.42
CA GLY A 176 3.98 6.44 5.27
C GLY A 176 4.23 6.62 6.78
N ASP A 177 5.46 6.94 7.19
CA ASP A 177 5.84 7.28 8.56
C ASP A 177 6.95 8.36 8.61
N PRO A 178 6.65 9.59 8.17
CA PRO A 178 7.60 10.68 7.98
C PRO A 178 8.08 11.30 9.29
N THR A 179 7.47 10.94 10.42
CA THR A 179 7.85 11.47 11.75
C THR A 179 8.87 10.60 12.47
N THR A 180 9.11 9.39 11.97
CA THR A 180 10.00 8.42 12.59
C THR A 180 11.21 8.18 11.69
N VAL A 181 12.38 8.08 12.32
CA VAL A 181 13.62 7.66 11.68
C VAL A 181 14.03 6.33 12.30
N TYR A 182 14.27 5.35 11.45
CA TYR A 182 14.69 4.01 11.83
C TYR A 182 16.20 3.86 11.66
N HIS A 183 16.81 3.12 12.57
CA HIS A 183 18.25 2.85 12.56
C HIS A 183 18.49 1.34 12.57
N LEU A 184 19.19 0.85 11.56
CA LEU A 184 19.45 -0.57 11.37
C LEU A 184 20.97 -0.82 11.34
N SER A 185 21.44 -1.74 12.17
CA SER A 185 22.83 -2.19 12.16
C SER A 185 23.11 -3.05 10.93
N GLY A 186 24.23 -2.83 10.26
CA GLY A 186 24.68 -3.67 9.15
C GLY A 186 24.86 -5.15 9.54
N SER A 187 25.24 -5.44 10.79
CA SER A 187 25.42 -6.81 11.30
C SER A 187 24.13 -7.62 11.37
N ASP A 188 22.99 -6.95 11.39
CA ASP A 188 21.69 -7.56 11.69
C ASP A 188 20.81 -7.66 10.44
N LEU A 189 21.32 -7.28 9.27
CA LEU A 189 20.51 -7.18 8.05
C LEU A 189 20.16 -8.52 7.43
N ASP A 190 21.01 -9.54 7.59
CA ASP A 190 20.80 -10.86 6.98
C ASP A 190 19.49 -11.55 7.44
N GLN A 191 18.90 -11.10 8.56
CA GLN A 191 17.60 -11.58 9.03
C GLN A 191 16.41 -11.03 8.22
N TYR A 192 16.64 -10.00 7.39
CA TYR A 192 15.65 -9.35 6.53
C TYR A 192 15.91 -9.62 5.04
N GLY A 193 16.83 -10.56 4.74
CA GLY A 193 17.29 -10.92 3.41
C GLY A 193 18.77 -10.61 3.18
N THR A 194 19.34 -11.21 2.14
CA THR A 194 20.77 -11.13 1.79
C THR A 194 20.98 -10.67 0.36
N GLY A 195 22.16 -10.11 0.07
CA GLY A 195 22.56 -9.68 -1.28
C GLY A 195 22.44 -8.18 -1.52
N ASP A 196 21.39 -7.53 -1.00
CA ASP A 196 21.19 -6.08 -1.10
C ASP A 196 20.98 -5.45 0.29
N PRO A 197 22.04 -4.96 0.96
CA PRO A 197 21.96 -4.41 2.31
C PRO A 197 21.01 -3.21 2.44
N SER A 198 20.92 -2.38 1.40
CA SER A 198 20.05 -1.19 1.45
C SER A 198 18.58 -1.62 1.45
N ALA A 199 18.22 -2.58 0.59
CA ALA A 199 16.89 -3.16 0.57
C ALA A 199 16.58 -3.95 1.85
N ALA A 200 17.54 -4.70 2.40
CA ALA A 200 17.37 -5.40 3.68
C ALA A 200 17.11 -4.42 4.84
N ALA A 201 17.80 -3.26 4.87
CA ALA A 201 17.57 -2.21 5.87
C ALA A 201 16.17 -1.60 5.77
N LEU A 202 15.67 -1.40 4.54
CA LEU A 202 14.28 -0.98 4.28
C LEU A 202 13.26 -1.99 4.82
N VAL A 203 13.45 -3.28 4.55
CA VAL A 203 12.59 -4.36 5.07
C VAL A 203 12.64 -4.39 6.61
N GLY A 204 13.84 -4.25 7.20
CA GLY A 204 14.01 -4.16 8.65
C GLY A 204 13.26 -2.98 9.27
N ALA A 205 13.28 -1.81 8.64
CA ALA A 205 12.49 -0.66 9.08
C ALA A 205 10.97 -0.92 9.04
N MET A 206 10.48 -1.66 8.05
CA MET A 206 9.07 -2.07 7.98
C MET A 206 8.72 -3.00 9.16
N PHE A 207 9.57 -3.97 9.49
CA PHE A 207 9.36 -4.82 10.68
C PHE A 207 9.34 -4.01 11.99
N GLN A 208 10.22 -3.02 12.13
CA GLN A 208 10.21 -2.11 13.28
C GLN A 208 8.91 -1.28 13.34
N TYR A 209 8.45 -0.74 12.21
CA TYR A 209 7.18 0.02 12.11
C TYR A 209 5.97 -0.81 12.56
N PHE A 210 5.88 -2.07 12.10
CA PHE A 210 4.77 -2.96 12.47
C PHE A 210 4.98 -3.66 13.83
N HIS A 211 6.10 -3.42 14.51
CA HIS A 211 6.48 -4.09 15.75
C HIS A 211 6.44 -5.63 15.63
N MET A 212 6.92 -6.15 14.50
CA MET A 212 6.91 -7.58 14.18
C MET A 212 8.31 -8.18 14.29
N ASP A 213 8.38 -9.44 14.74
CA ASP A 213 9.60 -10.24 14.76
C ASP A 213 9.72 -11.01 13.43
N PRO A 214 10.77 -10.79 12.61
CA PRO A 214 10.94 -11.44 11.31
C PRO A 214 11.01 -12.98 11.41
N LYS A 215 11.33 -13.51 12.60
CA LYS A 215 11.37 -14.97 12.84
C LYS A 215 10.00 -15.57 13.17
N LYS A 216 8.99 -14.74 13.45
CA LYS A 216 7.67 -15.18 13.97
C LYS A 216 6.49 -14.72 13.15
N GLY A 217 6.67 -13.76 12.25
CA GLY A 217 5.56 -13.18 11.50
C GLY A 217 5.99 -12.67 10.13
N ALA A 218 5.01 -12.61 9.23
CA ALA A 218 5.14 -11.98 7.93
C ALA A 218 4.60 -10.55 7.97
N LEU A 219 5.21 -9.66 7.20
CA LEU A 219 4.69 -8.32 7.02
C LEU A 219 3.33 -8.34 6.30
N PRO A 220 2.39 -7.45 6.63
CA PRO A 220 1.11 -7.34 5.93
C PRO A 220 1.27 -6.64 4.57
N THR A 221 1.09 -7.36 3.45
CA THR A 221 1.35 -6.89 2.07
C THR A 221 0.72 -5.54 1.76
N ASN A 222 -0.59 -5.40 1.98
CA ASN A 222 -1.34 -4.18 1.74
C ASN A 222 -0.73 -2.98 2.51
N LYS A 223 -0.43 -3.15 3.80
CA LYS A 223 0.09 -2.04 4.61
C LYS A 223 1.53 -1.71 4.25
N VAL A 224 2.33 -2.68 3.81
CA VAL A 224 3.71 -2.43 3.33
C VAL A 224 3.71 -1.62 2.04
N MET A 225 2.86 -2.00 1.07
CA MET A 225 2.69 -1.26 -0.19
C MET A 225 2.31 0.20 0.09
N GLU A 226 1.34 0.41 0.99
CA GLU A 226 0.91 1.75 1.41
C GLU A 226 2.00 2.52 2.16
N LEU A 227 2.66 1.89 3.13
CA LEU A 227 3.72 2.48 3.94
C LEU A 227 4.87 2.98 3.06
N LEU A 228 5.28 2.17 2.08
CA LEU A 228 6.39 2.53 1.20
C LEU A 228 5.97 3.57 0.16
N ALA A 229 4.71 3.61 -0.27
CA ALA A 229 4.22 4.64 -1.19
C ALA A 229 3.91 5.98 -0.52
N GLY A 230 3.41 5.96 0.72
CA GLY A 230 2.82 7.14 1.36
C GLY A 230 1.77 7.80 0.45
N HIS A 231 1.83 9.12 0.31
CA HIS A 231 0.90 9.88 -0.55
C HIS A 231 1.28 9.91 -2.05
N PHE A 232 2.40 9.29 -2.42
CA PHE A 232 2.91 9.31 -3.81
C PHE A 232 2.26 8.27 -4.70
N GLY A 233 1.53 7.32 -4.12
CA GLY A 233 0.86 6.25 -4.83
C GLY A 233 -0.60 6.11 -4.47
N GLU A 234 -1.33 5.39 -5.31
CA GLU A 234 -2.69 4.95 -5.05
C GLU A 234 -2.71 3.43 -4.91
N HIS A 235 -3.09 2.97 -3.71
CA HIS A 235 -3.23 1.56 -3.40
C HIS A 235 -4.54 1.00 -3.94
N GLN A 236 -4.48 -0.13 -4.62
CA GLN A 236 -5.64 -0.93 -4.96
C GLN A 236 -5.37 -2.40 -4.67
N ARG A 237 -6.39 -3.05 -4.12
CA ARG A 237 -6.37 -4.44 -3.70
C ARG A 237 -7.46 -5.22 -4.42
N LEU A 238 -7.10 -6.36 -4.99
CA LEU A 238 -8.02 -7.44 -5.29
C LEU A 238 -7.67 -8.60 -4.37
N ALA A 239 -8.34 -8.66 -3.23
CA ALA A 239 -8.38 -9.86 -2.41
C ALA A 239 -9.41 -10.83 -3.04
N ASP A 240 -9.52 -12.04 -2.48
CA ASP A 240 -10.80 -12.68 -2.20
C ASP A 240 -11.00 -14.06 -2.84
N ARG A 241 -11.45 -14.99 -1.99
CA ARG A 241 -11.99 -16.29 -2.34
C ARG A 241 -13.20 -16.15 -3.27
N ASP A 242 -13.94 -15.05 -3.17
CA ASP A 242 -15.17 -14.80 -3.91
C ASP A 242 -14.90 -14.13 -5.28
N THR A 243 -13.63 -13.79 -5.58
CA THR A 243 -13.25 -13.26 -6.89
C THR A 243 -13.23 -14.37 -7.95
N SER A 244 -13.94 -14.13 -9.06
CA SER A 244 -13.93 -15.04 -10.21
C SER A 244 -12.59 -14.99 -10.96
N ALA A 245 -12.24 -16.08 -11.65
CA ALA A 245 -11.05 -16.10 -12.51
C ALA A 245 -11.08 -14.94 -13.53
N GLN A 246 -12.23 -14.64 -14.12
CA GLN A 246 -12.36 -13.50 -15.04
C GLN A 246 -12.05 -12.16 -14.35
N GLY A 247 -12.48 -11.97 -13.11
CA GLY A 247 -12.16 -10.77 -12.33
C GLY A 247 -10.65 -10.57 -12.12
N ILE A 248 -9.90 -11.66 -11.90
CA ILE A 248 -8.43 -11.63 -11.80
C ILE A 248 -7.81 -11.29 -13.15
N VAL A 249 -8.27 -11.91 -14.24
CA VAL A 249 -7.81 -11.60 -15.60
C VAL A 249 -8.04 -10.12 -15.92
N ASP A 250 -9.23 -9.60 -15.64
CA ASP A 250 -9.59 -8.21 -15.88
C ASP A 250 -8.72 -7.25 -15.06
N PHE A 251 -8.44 -7.59 -13.81
CA PHE A 251 -7.57 -6.79 -12.94
C PHE A 251 -6.14 -6.74 -13.47
N LEU A 252 -5.53 -7.89 -13.78
CA LEU A 252 -4.18 -7.95 -14.36
C LEU A 252 -4.10 -7.20 -15.69
N THR A 253 -5.10 -7.39 -16.57
CA THR A 253 -5.13 -6.76 -17.89
C THR A 253 -5.29 -5.24 -17.79
N ARG A 254 -6.11 -4.74 -16.85
CA ARG A 254 -6.31 -3.30 -16.62
C ARG A 254 -5.01 -2.57 -16.28
N HIS A 255 -4.13 -3.20 -15.51
CA HIS A 255 -2.87 -2.60 -15.06
C HIS A 255 -1.67 -2.91 -15.97
N ALA A 256 -1.85 -3.75 -17.00
CA ALA A 256 -0.75 -4.32 -17.75
C ALA A 256 0.18 -3.31 -18.42
N ALA A 257 -0.37 -2.20 -18.94
CA ALA A 257 0.41 -1.15 -19.59
C ALA A 257 1.27 -0.34 -18.60
N ASP A 258 0.90 -0.34 -17.32
CA ASP A 258 1.51 0.51 -16.30
C ASP A 258 2.48 -0.26 -15.39
N VAL A 259 2.33 -1.58 -15.28
CA VAL A 259 3.21 -2.44 -14.47
C VAL A 259 4.65 -2.37 -14.97
N GLY A 260 5.58 -2.11 -14.04
CA GLY A 260 7.00 -1.90 -14.37
C GLY A 260 7.31 -0.53 -14.99
N SER A 261 6.34 0.40 -14.94
CA SER A 261 6.54 1.80 -15.33
C SER A 261 6.09 2.75 -14.22
N ARG A 262 4.77 2.79 -13.99
CA ARG A 262 4.11 3.61 -12.96
C ARG A 262 3.32 2.79 -11.95
N THR A 263 3.14 1.50 -12.18
CA THR A 263 2.45 0.59 -11.25
C THR A 263 3.43 -0.43 -10.71
N ALA A 264 3.61 -0.43 -9.39
CA ALA A 264 4.22 -1.55 -8.66
C ALA A 264 3.11 -2.55 -8.33
N MET A 265 3.35 -3.84 -8.56
CA MET A 265 2.36 -4.88 -8.30
C MET A 265 3.01 -6.09 -7.65
N VAL A 266 2.31 -6.65 -6.65
CA VAL A 266 2.65 -7.91 -6.01
C VAL A 266 1.42 -8.82 -5.97
N PHE A 267 1.64 -10.12 -5.87
CA PHE A 267 0.55 -11.08 -5.70
C PHE A 267 0.94 -12.23 -4.77
N GLY A 268 -0.06 -12.78 -4.09
CA GLY A 268 0.06 -13.88 -3.16
C GLY A 268 0.04 -15.26 -3.84
N GLY A 269 0.61 -16.25 -3.16
CA GLY A 269 0.61 -17.63 -3.61
C GLY A 269 1.39 -18.57 -2.69
N LYS A 270 1.64 -19.78 -3.19
CA LYS A 270 2.60 -20.70 -2.58
C LYS A 270 3.74 -21.00 -3.56
N PRO A 271 5.01 -20.90 -3.16
CA PRO A 271 6.12 -21.30 -4.00
C PRO A 271 6.25 -22.82 -4.04
N SER A 272 6.46 -23.37 -5.22
CA SER A 272 6.96 -24.73 -5.41
C SER A 272 8.41 -24.83 -4.91
N ARG A 273 8.97 -26.05 -4.84
CA ARG A 273 10.39 -26.25 -4.49
C ARG A 273 11.37 -25.51 -5.42
N GLY A 274 10.99 -25.24 -6.67
CA GLY A 274 11.78 -24.45 -7.63
C GLY A 274 11.55 -22.94 -7.53
N GLY A 275 10.66 -22.50 -6.64
CA GLY A 275 10.26 -21.11 -6.49
C GLY A 275 9.23 -20.62 -7.51
N ASP A 276 8.74 -21.48 -8.40
CA ASP A 276 7.60 -21.14 -9.26
C ASP A 276 6.33 -21.01 -8.44
N TRP A 277 5.48 -20.05 -8.80
CA TRP A 277 4.18 -19.86 -8.20
C TRP A 277 3.29 -21.09 -8.38
N THR A 278 2.55 -21.43 -7.32
CA THR A 278 1.52 -22.47 -7.30
C THR A 278 0.34 -22.02 -6.45
N GLN A 279 -0.81 -22.67 -6.63
CA GLN A 279 -2.00 -22.45 -5.81
C GLN A 279 -1.71 -22.58 -4.31
N GLY A 280 -2.13 -21.57 -3.55
CA GLY A 280 -2.04 -21.53 -2.09
C GLY A 280 -1.85 -20.11 -1.60
N ASP A 281 -1.52 -19.99 -0.32
CA ASP A 281 -1.27 -18.72 0.35
C ASP A 281 -0.08 -18.90 1.30
N GLY A 282 0.62 -17.80 1.59
CA GLY A 282 1.78 -17.75 2.48
C GLY A 282 3.06 -17.17 1.86
N HIS A 283 3.01 -16.64 0.64
CA HIS A 283 4.19 -16.07 -0.02
C HIS A 283 3.82 -14.96 -1.00
N ALA A 284 4.65 -13.92 -1.07
CA ALA A 284 4.49 -12.83 -2.02
C ALA A 284 5.45 -12.96 -3.21
N PHE A 285 4.99 -12.50 -4.37
CA PHE A 285 5.76 -12.44 -5.61
C PHE A 285 5.65 -11.04 -6.21
N ALA A 286 6.76 -10.51 -6.74
CA ALA A 286 6.77 -9.22 -7.41
C ALA A 286 6.47 -9.37 -8.89
N VAL A 287 5.47 -8.66 -9.41
CA VAL A 287 5.20 -8.62 -10.85
C VAL A 287 6.18 -7.67 -11.51
N ILE A 288 6.84 -8.15 -12.56
CA ILE A 288 7.80 -7.39 -13.36
C ILE A 288 7.14 -6.83 -14.62
N ARG A 289 6.29 -7.64 -15.27
CA ARG A 289 5.62 -7.29 -16.51
C ARG A 289 4.37 -8.13 -16.70
N ILE A 290 3.36 -7.55 -17.34
CA ILE A 290 2.19 -8.27 -17.83
C ILE A 290 2.15 -8.09 -19.35
N ASP A 291 1.96 -9.17 -20.09
CA ASP A 291 1.82 -9.17 -21.55
C ASP A 291 0.44 -9.74 -21.91
N PRO A 292 -0.59 -8.89 -22.07
CA PRO A 292 -1.94 -9.34 -22.38
C PRO A 292 -2.04 -10.00 -23.76
N ALA A 293 -1.21 -9.59 -24.72
CA ALA A 293 -1.22 -10.15 -26.07
C ALA A 293 -0.71 -11.59 -26.08
N ALA A 294 0.33 -11.88 -25.29
CA ALA A 294 0.82 -13.25 -25.08
C ALA A 294 0.03 -14.03 -24.02
N GLY A 295 -0.80 -13.35 -23.22
CA GLY A 295 -1.53 -13.94 -22.10
C GLY A 295 -0.62 -14.34 -20.93
N LEU A 296 0.46 -13.60 -20.70
CA LEU A 296 1.53 -13.97 -19.76
C LEU A 296 1.74 -12.91 -18.67
N VAL A 297 2.09 -13.37 -17.47
CA VAL A 297 2.60 -12.54 -16.38
C VAL A 297 4.02 -12.97 -16.04
N THR A 298 4.95 -12.02 -15.99
CA THR A 298 6.33 -12.22 -15.58
C THR A 298 6.53 -11.68 -14.17
N TYR A 299 7.12 -12.50 -13.29
CA TYR A 299 7.29 -12.19 -11.87
C TYR A 299 8.64 -12.68 -11.33
N THR A 300 9.02 -12.24 -10.14
CA THR A 300 10.15 -12.78 -9.38
C THR A 300 9.67 -13.37 -8.05
N ASN A 301 10.43 -14.32 -7.53
CA ASN A 301 10.23 -14.89 -6.20
C ASN A 301 11.34 -14.36 -5.28
N PRO A 302 11.02 -13.83 -4.08
CA PRO A 302 12.03 -13.34 -3.13
C PRO A 302 13.04 -14.40 -2.68
N TRP A 303 12.80 -15.70 -2.84
CA TRP A 303 13.81 -16.75 -2.61
C TRP A 303 15.02 -16.67 -3.56
N ASN A 304 14.83 -16.08 -4.74
CA ASN A 304 15.85 -15.87 -5.74
C ASN A 304 15.47 -14.70 -6.66
N GLU A 305 15.41 -13.50 -6.08
CA GLU A 305 14.81 -12.30 -6.66
C GLU A 305 15.39 -11.92 -8.03
N GLY A 306 16.67 -12.24 -8.27
CA GLY A 306 17.33 -12.03 -9.56
C GLY A 306 16.83 -12.90 -10.71
N THR A 307 15.97 -13.91 -10.46
CA THR A 307 15.43 -14.81 -11.49
C THR A 307 13.97 -14.47 -11.81
N THR A 308 13.72 -14.13 -13.07
CA THR A 308 12.35 -13.93 -13.58
C THR A 308 11.71 -15.24 -13.99
N ARG A 309 10.39 -15.32 -13.81
CA ARG A 309 9.54 -16.45 -14.12
C ARG A 309 8.33 -15.97 -14.87
N THR A 310 7.69 -16.87 -15.63
CA THR A 310 6.49 -16.52 -16.39
C THR A 310 5.40 -17.56 -16.20
N LEU A 311 4.16 -17.11 -16.08
CA LEU A 311 2.96 -17.94 -15.96
C LEU A 311 1.87 -17.40 -16.89
N ALA A 312 1.00 -18.28 -17.40
CA ALA A 312 -0.16 -17.85 -18.15
C ALA A 312 -1.17 -17.14 -17.23
N ILE A 313 -1.65 -15.96 -17.62
CA ILE A 313 -2.64 -15.16 -16.87
C ILE A 313 -3.90 -15.99 -16.59
N ALA A 314 -4.39 -16.72 -17.59
CA ALA A 314 -5.57 -17.58 -17.45
C ALA A 314 -5.36 -18.70 -16.41
N GLU A 315 -4.15 -19.27 -16.34
CA GLU A 315 -3.84 -20.33 -15.39
C GLU A 315 -3.67 -19.79 -13.97
N LEU A 316 -2.97 -18.66 -13.81
CA LEU A 316 -2.90 -17.94 -12.54
C LEU A 316 -4.30 -17.64 -12.01
N ALA A 317 -5.14 -17.02 -12.84
CA ALA A 317 -6.50 -16.64 -12.48
C ALA A 317 -7.38 -17.84 -12.11
N ARG A 318 -7.30 -18.93 -12.89
CA ARG A 318 -8.05 -20.16 -12.62
C ARG A 318 -7.65 -20.82 -11.30
N GLN A 319 -6.36 -20.82 -10.96
CA GLN A 319 -5.86 -21.42 -9.72
C GLN A 319 -6.06 -20.51 -8.50
N ALA A 320 -5.95 -19.19 -8.67
CA ALA A 320 -6.08 -18.22 -7.59
C ALA A 320 -7.55 -17.93 -7.23
N ALA A 321 -8.48 -18.00 -8.18
CA ALA A 321 -9.90 -17.85 -7.90
C ALA A 321 -10.38 -18.88 -6.87
N GLY A 322 -11.19 -18.47 -5.88
CA GLY A 322 -11.58 -19.37 -4.79
C GLY A 322 -10.60 -19.45 -3.63
N THR A 323 -9.43 -18.79 -3.71
CA THR A 323 -8.38 -18.85 -2.69
C THR A 323 -8.20 -17.51 -1.97
N SER A 324 -7.33 -17.45 -0.97
CA SER A 324 -6.95 -16.21 -0.29
C SER A 324 -5.82 -15.43 -0.99
N ALA A 325 -5.36 -15.87 -2.16
CA ALA A 325 -4.35 -15.14 -2.92
C ALA A 325 -4.83 -13.71 -3.21
N ASP A 326 -4.02 -12.74 -2.83
CA ASP A 326 -4.27 -11.32 -3.05
C ASP A 326 -3.44 -10.76 -4.20
N PHE A 327 -3.95 -9.70 -4.83
CA PHE A 327 -3.24 -8.93 -5.83
C PHE A 327 -3.26 -7.48 -5.38
N GLU A 328 -2.09 -6.90 -5.19
CA GLU A 328 -1.93 -5.56 -4.63
C GLU A 328 -1.18 -4.69 -5.63
N THR A 329 -1.61 -3.45 -5.76
CA THR A 329 -0.95 -2.47 -6.63
C THR A 329 -0.76 -1.14 -5.94
N ILE A 330 0.33 -0.47 -6.30
CA ILE A 330 0.49 0.96 -6.12
C ILE A 330 0.64 1.59 -7.50
N THR A 331 -0.25 2.50 -7.85
CA THR A 331 -0.09 3.33 -9.06
C THR A 331 0.43 4.70 -8.66
N PHE A 332 1.66 5.02 -9.08
CA PHE A 332 2.32 6.29 -8.84
C PHE A 332 1.75 7.40 -9.74
N ARG A 333 1.84 8.65 -9.27
CA ARG A 333 1.43 9.86 -9.98
C ARG A 333 2.61 10.58 -10.63
#